data_AF-A0A947RNZ7-F1
#
_entry.id   AF-A0A947RNZ7-F1
#
_cell.length_a   1.000
_cell.length_b   1.000
_cell.length_c   1.000
_cell.angle_alpha   90.00
_cell.angle_beta   90.00
_cell.angle_gamma   90.00
#
_symmetry.space_group_name_H-M   'P 1'
#
loop_
_entity.id
_entity.type
_entity.pdbx_description
1 polymer ?
#
loop_
_entity_poly.entity_id
_entity_poly.type
_entity_poly.pdbx_seq_one_letter_code
_entity_poly.pdbx_strand_id
1 'polypeptide(L)'
;MHTISMLRRTLGLSSDNQVRNRMERIKDLLGEHVRRGPNNQIFLTEPGLEIMRQFQELCDSGLTLAEASQVMRLTSYKQASSYDSVSSPSRLNQAKPDESMPSMTPSSTATLIEEMALIREHLAALQQQFPLPRDRDAVLDDGNAWWTYLREDIDVT
;
A
#
# COMPACT_ATOMS: atom_id res chain seq x y z
N MET A 1 -21.94 7.72 -4.95
CA MET A 1 -21.84 6.23 -4.99
C MET A 1 -20.93 5.89 -6.14
N HIS A 2 -19.86 5.15 -5.88
CA HIS A 2 -18.77 4.88 -6.83
C HIS A 2 -18.82 3.42 -7.29
N THR A 3 -18.77 3.18 -8.59
CA THR A 3 -18.63 1.83 -9.16
C THR A 3 -17.18 1.37 -9.11
N ILE A 4 -16.94 0.06 -9.25
CA ILE A 4 -15.57 -0.50 -9.33
C ILE A 4 -14.75 0.16 -10.44
N SER A 5 -15.34 0.40 -11.61
CA SER A 5 -14.62 1.01 -12.73
C SER A 5 -14.34 2.50 -12.51
N MET A 6 -15.12 3.17 -11.66
CA MET A 6 -14.85 4.55 -11.21
C MET A 6 -13.74 4.56 -10.15
N LEU A 7 -13.82 3.66 -9.16
CA LEU A 7 -12.76 3.43 -8.16
C LEU A 7 -11.41 3.14 -8.80
N ARG A 8 -11.38 2.32 -9.86
CA ARG A 8 -10.16 2.05 -10.62
C ARG A 8 -9.50 3.35 -11.10
N ARG A 9 -10.28 4.27 -11.68
CA ARG A 9 -9.77 5.54 -12.19
C ARG A 9 -9.32 6.46 -11.06
N THR A 10 -10.11 6.55 -9.99
CA THR A 10 -9.82 7.43 -8.85
C THR A 10 -8.57 6.99 -8.08
N LEU A 11 -8.35 5.69 -7.95
CA LEU A 11 -7.21 5.11 -7.23
C LEU A 11 -5.99 4.87 -8.13
N GLY A 12 -6.05 5.22 -9.42
CA GLY A 12 -4.93 5.04 -10.35
C GLY A 12 -4.56 3.58 -10.65
N LEU A 13 -5.53 2.66 -10.57
CA LEU A 13 -5.27 1.21 -10.67
C LEU A 13 -5.40 0.71 -12.12
N SER A 14 -4.63 -0.32 -12.44
CA SER A 14 -4.57 -0.86 -13.81
C SER A 14 -5.81 -1.69 -14.17
N SER A 15 -6.40 -2.41 -13.21
CA SER A 15 -7.51 -3.32 -13.48
C SER A 15 -8.60 -3.33 -12.40
N ASP A 16 -9.82 -3.66 -12.80
CA ASP A 16 -10.95 -3.84 -11.89
C ASP A 16 -10.71 -4.99 -10.91
N ASN A 17 -9.90 -5.99 -11.29
CA ASN A 17 -9.50 -7.09 -10.42
C ASN A 17 -8.59 -6.62 -9.27
N GLN A 18 -7.71 -5.65 -9.53
CA GLN A 18 -6.90 -5.05 -8.46
C GLN A 18 -7.78 -4.33 -7.45
N VAL A 19 -8.81 -3.60 -7.90
CA VAL A 19 -9.78 -2.97 -6.99
C VAL A 19 -10.48 -4.02 -6.14
N ARG A 20 -10.97 -5.11 -6.76
CA ARG A 20 -11.66 -6.20 -6.04
C ARG A 20 -10.77 -6.88 -5.02
N ASN A 21 -9.52 -7.21 -5.38
CA ASN A 21 -8.58 -7.85 -4.47
C ASN A 21 -8.30 -6.95 -3.25
N ARG A 22 -8.08 -5.64 -3.48
CA ARG A 22 -7.92 -4.68 -2.39
C ARG A 22 -9.17 -4.59 -1.51
N MET A 23 -10.36 -4.51 -2.11
CA MET A 23 -11.63 -4.50 -1.35
C MET A 23 -11.82 -5.75 -0.49
N GLU A 24 -11.45 -6.94 -0.98
CA GLU A 24 -11.54 -8.17 -0.19
C GLU A 24 -10.59 -8.17 1.02
N ARG A 25 -9.43 -7.50 0.94
CA ARG A 25 -8.44 -7.42 2.04
C ARG A 25 -8.91 -6.57 3.22
N ILE A 26 -9.76 -5.59 2.95
CA ILE A 26 -10.31 -4.65 3.95
C ILE A 26 -11.84 -4.74 4.01
N LYS A 27 -12.41 -5.88 3.63
CA LYS A 27 -13.86 -6.10 3.56
C LYS A 27 -14.56 -5.91 4.90
N ASP A 28 -13.88 -6.30 5.97
CA ASP A 28 -14.28 -6.08 7.36
C ASP A 28 -14.46 -4.59 7.67
N LEU A 29 -13.58 -3.73 7.15
CA LEU A 29 -13.65 -2.28 7.32
C LEU A 29 -14.65 -1.62 6.37
N LEU A 30 -14.86 -2.20 5.18
CA LEU A 30 -15.77 -1.67 4.17
C LEU A 30 -17.24 -2.08 4.37
N GLY A 31 -17.55 -3.00 5.28
CA GLY A 31 -18.84 -3.70 5.36
C GLY A 31 -20.08 -2.81 5.23
N GLU A 32 -20.14 -1.71 5.98
CA GLU A 32 -21.29 -0.78 5.99
C GLU A 32 -21.34 0.16 4.77
N HIS A 33 -20.23 0.26 4.06
CA HIS A 33 -20.00 1.18 2.94
C HIS A 33 -20.14 0.50 1.57
N VAL A 34 -20.26 -0.83 1.54
CA VAL A 34 -20.54 -1.58 0.32
C VAL A 34 -22.05 -1.73 0.12
N ARG A 35 -22.55 -1.36 -1.05
CA ARG A 35 -23.94 -1.56 -1.47
C ARG A 35 -23.98 -2.38 -2.75
N ARG A 36 -24.90 -3.35 -2.82
CA ARG A 36 -25.19 -4.06 -4.07
C ARG A 36 -26.32 -3.31 -4.78
N GLY A 37 -26.11 -2.98 -6.05
CA GLY A 37 -27.13 -2.38 -6.90
C GLY A 37 -27.64 -3.36 -7.97
N PRO A 38 -28.32 -2.83 -9.01
CA PRO A 38 -28.89 -3.65 -10.08
C PRO A 38 -27.82 -4.54 -10.73
N ASN A 39 -28.21 -5.73 -11.18
CA ASN A 39 -27.31 -6.69 -11.82
C ASN A 39 -26.08 -7.08 -10.97
N ASN A 40 -26.23 -7.13 -9.64
CA ASN A 40 -25.17 -7.50 -8.70
C ASN A 40 -23.92 -6.61 -8.78
N GLN A 41 -24.09 -5.37 -9.23
CA GLN A 41 -23.01 -4.39 -9.27
C GLN A 41 -22.66 -3.95 -7.85
N ILE A 42 -21.36 -3.85 -7.57
CA ILE A 42 -20.83 -3.38 -6.29
C ILE A 42 -20.64 -1.87 -6.37
N PHE A 43 -21.26 -1.17 -5.43
CA PHE A 43 -21.15 0.27 -5.24
C PHE A 43 -20.52 0.57 -3.89
N LEU A 44 -19.69 1.60 -3.87
CA LEU A 44 -19.07 2.12 -2.66
C LEU A 44 -19.65 3.50 -2.32
N THR A 45 -19.95 3.73 -1.05
CA THR A 45 -20.32 5.05 -0.56
C THR A 45 -19.10 5.99 -0.53
N GLU A 46 -19.32 7.30 -0.34
CA GLU A 46 -18.22 8.27 -0.21
C GLU A 46 -17.27 7.94 0.96
N PRO A 47 -17.78 7.57 2.16
CA PRO A 47 -16.90 7.14 3.24
C PRO A 47 -16.09 5.89 2.89
N GLY A 48 -16.67 4.94 2.14
CA GLY A 48 -15.93 3.77 1.67
C GLY A 48 -14.83 4.12 0.66
N LEU A 49 -15.04 5.14 -0.17
CA LEU A 49 -14.00 5.64 -1.08
C LEU A 49 -12.80 6.17 -0.29
N GLU A 50 -13.06 6.91 0.78
CA GLU A 50 -12.00 7.48 1.63
C GLU A 50 -11.17 6.37 2.30
N ILE A 51 -11.82 5.32 2.80
CA ILE A 51 -11.14 4.14 3.34
C ILE A 51 -10.24 3.49 2.26
N MET A 52 -10.74 3.35 1.03
CA MET A 52 -9.95 2.82 -0.07
C MET A 52 -8.77 3.72 -0.45
N ARG A 53 -8.92 5.05 -0.33
CA ARG A 53 -7.86 6.02 -0.61
C ARG A 53 -6.75 5.92 0.44
N GLN A 54 -7.10 5.85 1.71
CA GLN A 54 -6.16 5.65 2.81
C GLN A 54 -5.42 4.31 2.66
N PHE A 55 -6.12 3.25 2.26
CA PHE A 55 -5.50 1.96 1.95
C PHE A 55 -4.49 2.07 0.81
N GLN A 56 -4.83 2.82 -0.25
CA GLN A 56 -3.96 3.02 -1.40
C GLN A 56 -2.71 3.83 -1.00
N GLU A 57 -2.85 4.87 -0.19
CA GLU A 57 -1.73 5.67 0.31
C GLU A 57 -0.73 4.83 1.11
N LEU A 58 -1.22 3.89 1.94
CA LEU A 58 -0.36 2.93 2.64
C LEU A 58 0.35 1.98 1.67
N CYS A 59 -0.32 1.53 0.61
CA CYS A 59 0.34 0.72 -0.41
C CYS A 59 1.41 1.53 -1.17
N ASP A 60 1.13 2.79 -1.46
CA ASP A 60 2.04 3.70 -2.16
C ASP A 60 3.28 4.05 -1.31
N SER A 61 3.17 3.96 0.02
CA SER A 61 4.33 4.08 0.93
C SER A 61 5.22 2.83 0.95
N GLY A 62 4.95 1.84 0.11
CA GLY A 62 5.76 0.62 -0.03
C GLY A 62 5.34 -0.54 0.87
N LEU A 63 4.23 -0.41 1.61
CA LEU A 63 3.68 -1.52 2.39
C LEU A 63 3.03 -2.55 1.47
N THR A 64 3.14 -3.82 1.83
CA THR A 64 2.37 -4.87 1.17
C THR A 64 0.88 -4.73 1.50
N LEU A 65 0.02 -5.31 0.65
CA LEU A 65 -1.44 -5.32 0.88
C LEU A 65 -1.82 -5.88 2.27
N ALA A 66 -1.04 -6.85 2.76
CA ALA A 66 -1.27 -7.45 4.07
C ALA A 66 -0.92 -6.48 5.20
N GLU A 67 0.26 -5.85 5.13
CA GLU A 67 0.71 -4.88 6.14
C GLU A 67 -0.18 -3.64 6.16
N ALA A 68 -0.50 -3.08 4.99
CA ALA A 68 -1.42 -1.96 4.88
C ALA A 68 -2.78 -2.28 5.52
N SER A 69 -3.32 -3.48 5.27
CA SER A 69 -4.59 -3.89 5.87
C SER A 69 -4.52 -4.03 7.40
N GLN A 70 -3.37 -4.47 7.92
CA GLN A 70 -3.14 -4.58 9.35
C GLN A 70 -3.02 -3.20 10.01
N VAL A 71 -2.29 -2.28 9.38
CA VAL A 71 -2.16 -0.89 9.83
C VAL A 71 -3.54 -0.23 9.89
N MET A 72 -4.37 -0.38 8.85
CA MET A 72 -5.73 0.16 8.85
C MET A 72 -6.59 -0.37 9.99
N ARG A 73 -6.53 -1.68 10.27
CA ARG A 73 -7.26 -2.26 11.41
C ARG A 73 -6.81 -1.64 12.73
N LEU A 74 -5.50 -1.55 12.95
CA LEU A 74 -4.94 -0.97 14.18
C LEU A 74 -5.33 0.50 14.37
N THR A 75 -5.38 1.29 13.30
CA THR A 75 -5.81 2.70 13.38
C THR A 75 -7.31 2.81 13.63
N SER A 76 -8.14 1.97 13.01
CA SER A 76 -9.59 1.92 13.26
C SER A 76 -9.90 1.54 14.71
N TYR A 77 -9.20 0.56 15.30
CA TYR A 77 -9.38 0.20 16.71
C TYR A 77 -8.98 1.33 17.68
N LYS A 78 -7.94 2.10 17.36
CA LYS A 78 -7.55 3.27 18.18
C LYS A 78 -8.61 4.36 18.14
N GLN A 79 -9.15 4.68 16.96
CA GLN A 79 -10.26 5.63 16.85
C GLN A 79 -11.49 5.14 17.59
N ALA A 80 -11.71 3.82 17.60
CA ALA A 80 -12.83 3.24 18.31
C ALA A 80 -12.72 3.37 19.84
N SER A 81 -11.53 3.21 20.40
CA SER A 81 -11.29 3.41 21.83
C SER A 81 -11.36 4.88 22.28
N SER A 82 -11.32 5.83 21.35
CA SER A 82 -11.32 7.27 21.67
C SER A 82 -12.71 7.84 21.88
N TYR A 83 -13.77 7.19 21.39
CA TYR A 83 -15.15 7.68 21.54
C TYR A 83 -15.82 7.30 22.87
N ASP A 84 -15.16 6.50 23.72
CA ASP A 84 -15.69 6.09 25.04
C ASP A 84 -15.09 6.88 26.21
N SER A 85 -14.29 7.92 25.91
CA SER A 85 -13.80 8.85 26.94
C SER A 85 -14.80 9.99 27.13
N VAL A 86 -15.75 9.70 28.03
CA VAL A 86 -16.64 10.64 28.71
C VAL A 86 -15.99 12.01 28.98
N SER A 87 -16.75 13.05 28.65
CA SER A 87 -16.55 14.46 28.96
C SER A 87 -15.94 14.70 30.35
N SER A 88 -14.77 15.33 30.39
CA SER A 88 -14.35 16.11 31.56
C SER A 88 -14.17 17.56 31.12
N PRO A 89 -14.90 18.53 31.69
CA PRO A 89 -14.66 19.94 31.39
C PRO A 89 -13.42 20.37 32.17
N SER A 90 -12.24 20.15 31.57
CA SER A 90 -11.00 20.62 32.18
C SER A 90 -10.80 22.10 31.88
N ARG A 91 -10.92 22.85 32.97
CA ARG A 91 -10.66 24.27 33.14
C ARG A 91 -9.41 24.73 32.37
N LEU A 92 -9.58 25.89 31.75
CA LEU A 92 -8.55 26.89 31.49
C LEU A 92 -7.48 26.86 32.61
N ASN A 93 -6.25 26.56 32.26
CA ASN A 93 -5.08 27.23 32.84
C ASN A 93 -3.93 27.18 31.85
N GLN A 94 -3.50 28.37 31.46
CA GLN A 94 -2.29 28.62 30.70
C GLN A 94 -1.08 28.13 31.49
N ALA A 95 -0.19 27.40 30.83
CA ALA A 95 1.22 27.32 31.19
C ALA A 95 2.04 27.17 29.91
N LYS A 96 2.91 28.18 29.70
CA LYS A 96 4.09 28.38 28.82
C LYS A 96 4.47 27.33 27.75
N PRO A 97 5.09 27.79 26.63
CA PRO A 97 5.50 26.93 25.53
C PRO A 97 6.69 26.08 25.96
N ASP A 98 6.62 24.78 25.71
CA ASP A 98 7.79 23.89 25.78
C ASP A 98 8.07 23.40 24.36
N GLU A 99 9.21 23.87 23.83
CA GLU A 99 9.85 23.36 22.62
C GLU A 99 10.25 21.90 22.86
N SER A 100 9.32 20.98 22.63
CA SER A 100 9.61 19.55 22.63
C SER A 100 8.96 18.91 21.41
N MET A 101 9.44 19.33 20.23
CA MET A 101 9.46 18.47 19.06
C MET A 101 10.15 17.15 19.46
N PRO A 102 9.60 15.98 19.15
CA PRO A 102 10.33 14.73 19.32
C PRO A 102 11.48 14.73 18.32
N SER A 103 12.62 15.23 18.78
CA SER A 103 13.95 14.98 18.23
C SER A 103 14.03 13.50 17.90
N MET A 104 14.09 13.21 16.59
CA MET A 104 14.33 11.90 16.03
C MET A 104 15.57 11.34 16.71
N THR A 105 15.40 10.38 17.61
CA THR A 105 16.49 9.90 18.46
C THR A 105 17.62 9.39 17.57
N PRO A 106 18.89 9.70 17.89
CA PRO A 106 20.04 9.27 17.07
C PRO A 106 20.15 7.74 16.95
N SER A 107 19.45 7.01 17.82
CA SER A 107 19.33 5.55 17.78
C SER A 107 18.58 5.05 16.56
N SER A 108 17.47 5.70 16.18
CA SER A 108 16.66 5.28 15.03
C SER A 108 17.34 5.60 13.69
N THR A 109 18.13 6.67 13.63
CA THR A 109 18.94 6.95 12.44
C THR A 109 20.12 6.00 12.33
N ALA A 110 20.73 5.60 13.45
CA ALA A 110 21.84 4.65 13.45
C ALA A 110 21.40 3.26 12.96
N THR A 111 20.24 2.77 13.42
CA THR A 111 19.70 1.48 12.96
C THR A 111 19.37 1.50 11.48
N LEU A 112 18.78 2.58 10.96
CA LEU A 112 18.50 2.70 9.53
C LEU A 112 19.79 2.72 8.67
N ILE A 113 20.86 3.37 9.14
CA ILE A 113 22.14 3.39 8.44
C ILE A 113 22.76 1.99 8.39
N GLU A 114 22.64 1.22 9.46
CA GLU A 114 23.12 -0.17 9.53
C GLU A 114 22.34 -1.07 8.58
N GLU A 115 21.00 -0.98 8.58
CA GLU A 115 20.14 -1.71 7.64
C GLU A 115 20.45 -1.35 6.18
N MET A 116 20.65 -0.05 5.88
CA MET A 116 21.05 0.39 4.54
C MET A 116 22.40 -0.16 4.11
N ALA A 117 23.35 -0.32 5.05
CA ALA A 117 24.65 -0.92 4.76
C ALA A 117 24.52 -2.40 4.40
N LEU A 118 23.74 -3.16 5.18
CA LEU A 118 23.46 -4.59 4.93
C LEU A 118 22.77 -4.82 3.59
N ILE A 119 21.83 -3.96 3.22
CA ILE A 119 21.14 -4.04 1.92
C ILE A 119 22.12 -3.78 0.77
N ARG A 120 22.99 -2.77 0.90
CA ARG A 120 24.01 -2.47 -0.13
C ARG A 120 25.00 -3.61 -0.30
N GLU A 121 25.41 -4.25 0.79
CA GLU A 121 26.30 -5.41 0.75
C GLU A 121 25.63 -6.60 0.04
N HIS A 122 24.38 -6.92 0.40
CA HIS A 122 23.62 -7.97 -0.28
C HIS A 122 23.42 -7.67 -1.76
N LEU A 123 23.14 -6.42 -2.12
CA LEU A 123 23.01 -6.00 -3.52
C LEU A 123 24.33 -6.14 -4.28
N ALA A 124 25.46 -5.78 -3.65
CA ALA A 124 26.78 -5.96 -4.26
C ALA A 124 27.10 -7.45 -4.49
N ALA A 125 26.78 -8.31 -3.53
CA ALA A 125 26.94 -9.75 -3.66
C ALA A 125 26.05 -10.32 -4.79
N LEU A 126 24.79 -9.89 -4.87
CA LEU A 126 23.87 -10.29 -5.94
C LEU A 126 24.33 -9.79 -7.32
N GLN A 127 24.85 -8.56 -7.42
CA GLN A 127 25.40 -8.03 -8.67
C GLN A 127 26.65 -8.78 -9.13
N GLN A 128 27.46 -9.32 -8.21
CA GLN A 128 28.58 -10.18 -8.56
C GLN A 128 28.13 -11.57 -9.04
N GLN A 129 27.01 -12.09 -8.51
CA GLN A 129 26.44 -13.37 -8.94
C GLN A 129 25.70 -13.26 -10.28
N PHE A 130 25.11 -12.11 -10.57
CA PHE A 130 24.43 -11.81 -11.83
C PHE A 130 25.03 -10.55 -12.45
N PRO A 131 26.21 -10.65 -13.11
CA PRO A 131 26.73 -9.52 -13.86
C PRO A 131 25.69 -9.14 -14.92
N LEU A 132 25.05 -7.97 -14.74
CA LEU A 132 24.23 -7.37 -15.77
C LEU A 132 25.11 -7.25 -17.03
N PRO A 133 24.62 -7.64 -18.22
CA PRO A 133 25.35 -7.42 -19.46
C PRO A 133 25.69 -5.93 -19.55
N ARG A 134 26.98 -5.61 -19.57
CA ARG A 134 27.48 -4.23 -19.66
C ARG A 134 27.14 -3.55 -20.98
N ASP A 135 26.76 -4.33 -22.00
CA ASP A 135 26.28 -3.83 -23.28
C ASP A 135 24.76 -3.96 -23.36
N ARG A 136 24.05 -2.91 -22.96
CA ARG A 136 22.63 -2.77 -23.30
C ARG A 136 22.38 -2.36 -24.76
N ASP A 137 23.46 -2.16 -25.53
CA ASP A 137 23.39 -1.73 -26.94
C ASP A 137 23.90 -2.77 -27.95
N ALA A 138 24.35 -3.97 -27.53
CA ALA A 138 24.95 -4.96 -28.44
C ALA A 138 24.17 -6.28 -28.63
N VAL A 139 22.95 -6.43 -28.10
CA VAL A 139 22.19 -7.68 -28.21
C VAL A 139 20.81 -7.43 -28.84
N LEU A 140 20.84 -7.03 -30.11
CA LEU A 140 19.71 -7.19 -31.04
C LEU A 140 20.00 -8.25 -32.09
N ASP A 141 20.89 -9.20 -31.82
CA ASP A 141 21.11 -10.31 -32.75
C ASP A 141 21.40 -11.61 -32.01
N ASP A 142 20.64 -12.62 -32.41
CA ASP A 142 20.74 -14.04 -32.13
C ASP A 142 20.63 -14.59 -30.68
N GLY A 143 19.52 -15.30 -30.45
CA GLY A 143 19.66 -16.67 -29.96
C GLY A 143 18.89 -17.09 -28.71
N ASN A 144 18.17 -16.21 -28.00
CA ASN A 144 17.41 -16.63 -26.80
C ASN A 144 15.90 -16.41 -26.94
N ALA A 145 15.36 -17.20 -27.86
CA ALA A 145 13.94 -17.45 -28.15
C ALA A 145 13.23 -18.24 -27.02
N TRP A 146 13.39 -17.83 -25.76
CA TRP A 146 12.67 -18.46 -24.65
C TRP A 146 11.26 -17.88 -24.46
N TRP A 147 11.05 -16.63 -24.89
CA TRP A 147 9.77 -15.94 -24.83
C TRP A 147 8.80 -16.32 -25.96
N THR A 148 9.28 -16.93 -27.05
CA THR A 148 8.43 -17.42 -28.14
C THR A 148 7.67 -18.68 -27.75
N TYR A 149 8.30 -19.57 -26.98
CA TYR A 149 7.66 -20.77 -26.43
C TYR A 149 6.48 -20.41 -25.51
N LEU A 150 6.65 -19.38 -24.70
CA LEU A 150 5.60 -18.83 -23.83
C LEU A 150 4.45 -18.15 -24.57
N ARG A 151 4.64 -17.75 -25.84
CA ARG A 151 3.60 -17.09 -26.63
C ARG A 151 2.67 -18.12 -27.29
N GLU A 152 3.19 -19.27 -27.69
CA GLU A 152 2.39 -20.32 -28.33
C GLU A 152 1.43 -21.02 -27.34
N ASP A 153 1.78 -21.12 -26.06
CA ASP A 153 0.91 -21.70 -25.02
C ASP A 153 -0.29 -20.81 -24.65
N ILE A 154 -0.28 -19.53 -25.00
CA ILE A 154 -1.37 -18.59 -24.66
C ILE A 154 -2.47 -18.58 -25.74
N ASP A 155 -2.16 -19.00 -26.98
CA ASP A 155 -3.12 -19.02 -28.09
C ASP A 155 -3.91 -20.35 -28.21
N VAL A 156 -3.73 -21.29 -27.28
CA VAL A 156 -4.55 -22.51 -27.19
C VAL A 156 -5.40 -22.51 -25.92
N THR A 157 -6.49 -21.74 -25.89
CA THR A 157 -7.84 -22.15 -25.44
C THR A 157 -8.83 -20.99 -25.46
#